data_AF-A0A936GGH3-F1
#
_entry.id   AF-A0A936GGH3-F1
#
_cell.length_a   1.000
_cell.length_b   1.000
_cell.length_c   1.000
_cell.angle_alpha   90.00
_cell.angle_beta   90.00
_cell.angle_gamma   90.00
#
_symmetry.space_group_name_H-M   'P 1'
#
loop_
_entity.id
_entity.type
_entity.pdbx_description
1 polymer ?
#
loop_
_entity_poly.entity_id
_entity_poly.type
_entity_poly.pdbx_seq_one_letter_code
_entity_poly.pdbx_strand_id
1 'polypeptide(L)'
;MEITIKLRTEEELKIDTIRNFSRNNIFFFDEILNASINKITAEYHQMKHMEQDMLAKDDEEERELIRSDIHDIECQLYSKKQTVYEMKIMFLFKEIETCIVSIFNEAYYDFDITKTHKESYISNFWKNKKLNIGDINGYCEYLELRKVSNYIKHENISFFHESQNHILNVKEFKNFKNTYLRNVEYSDSLKFFYNRVSVKMTSFLNEFGEIIIKNAFVKKEENN
;
A
#
# COMPACT_ATOMS: atom_id res chain seq x y z
N MET A 1 36.17 36.92 1.76
CA MET A 1 35.37 35.72 1.47
C MET A 1 33.95 36.04 1.88
N GLU A 2 33.14 36.53 0.95
CA GLU A 2 31.74 36.87 1.22
C GLU A 2 30.92 35.58 1.22
N ILE A 3 30.23 35.32 2.34
CA ILE A 3 29.26 34.23 2.44
C ILE A 3 27.91 34.84 2.04
N THR A 4 27.49 34.61 0.80
CA THR A 4 26.12 34.96 0.37
C THR A 4 25.16 33.89 0.90
N ILE A 5 24.40 34.22 1.95
CA ILE A 5 23.30 33.39 2.41
C ILE A 5 22.14 33.59 1.44
N LYS A 6 21.93 32.62 0.53
CA LYS A 6 20.75 32.61 -0.34
C LYS A 6 19.53 32.26 0.52
N LEU A 7 18.67 33.25 0.78
CA LEU A 7 17.37 33.02 1.41
C LEU A 7 16.53 32.13 0.50
N ARG A 8 15.93 31.09 1.08
CA ARG A 8 15.04 30.16 0.36
C ARG A 8 13.73 30.84 -0.01
N THR A 9 13.14 30.44 -1.13
CA THR A 9 11.82 30.93 -1.54
C THR A 9 10.71 30.27 -0.70
N GLU A 10 9.53 30.90 -0.64
CA GLU A 10 8.35 30.31 0.02
C GLU A 10 7.97 28.96 -0.64
N GLU A 11 8.12 28.86 -1.97
CA GLU A 11 7.94 27.63 -2.73
C GLU A 11 8.88 26.51 -2.24
N GLU A 12 10.17 26.80 -2.12
CA GLU A 12 11.19 25.84 -1.64
C GLU A 12 10.86 25.35 -0.22
N LEU A 13 10.41 26.24 0.67
CA LEU A 13 10.01 25.88 2.03
C LEU A 13 8.78 24.96 2.08
N LYS A 14 7.79 25.20 1.22
CA LYS A 14 6.59 24.34 1.13
C LYS A 14 6.91 22.97 0.55
N ILE A 15 7.77 22.91 -0.47
CA ILE A 15 8.25 21.65 -1.05
C ILE A 15 8.99 20.82 0.02
N ASP A 16 9.88 21.45 0.80
CA ASP A 16 10.60 20.75 1.86
C ASP A 16 9.69 20.28 2.99
N THR A 17 8.64 21.05 3.31
CA THR A 17 7.62 20.65 4.30
C THR A 17 6.88 19.38 3.84
N ILE A 18 6.47 19.32 2.57
CA ILE A 18 5.80 18.15 1.98
C ILE A 18 6.74 16.94 1.96
N ARG A 19 8.01 17.12 1.59
CA ARG A 19 9.01 16.04 1.59
C ARG A 19 9.23 15.47 2.98
N ASN A 20 9.33 16.33 3.99
CA ASN A 20 9.49 15.91 5.39
C ASN A 20 8.23 15.21 5.91
N PHE A 21 7.04 15.74 5.60
CA PHE A 21 5.78 15.11 5.95
C PHE A 21 5.64 13.72 5.31
N SER A 22 5.99 13.58 4.03
CA SER A 22 5.94 12.30 3.32
C SER A 22 6.94 11.28 3.89
N ARG A 23 8.16 11.71 4.23
CA ARG A 23 9.17 10.82 4.83
C ARG A 23 8.81 10.31 6.21
N ASN A 24 8.19 11.16 7.05
CA ASN A 24 7.94 10.83 8.45
C ASN A 24 6.67 10.01 8.67
N ASN A 25 5.71 10.04 7.73
CA ASN A 25 4.39 9.43 7.94
C ASN A 25 4.19 8.07 7.24
N ILE A 26 4.94 7.70 6.20
CA ILE A 26 4.61 6.51 5.35
C ILE A 26 4.93 5.15 6.02
N PHE A 27 5.56 5.14 7.20
CA PHE A 27 6.08 3.88 7.78
C PHE A 27 5.83 3.71 9.27
N PHE A 28 5.04 4.58 9.91
CA PHE A 28 4.82 4.50 11.37
C PHE A 28 4.22 3.15 11.78
N PHE A 29 3.21 2.67 11.06
CA PHE A 29 2.58 1.36 11.34
C PHE A 29 3.39 0.17 10.79
N ASP A 30 4.37 0.40 9.93
CA ASP A 30 5.12 -0.67 9.27
C ASP A 30 5.93 -1.47 10.31
N GLU A 31 6.53 -0.81 11.30
CA GLU A 31 7.30 -1.47 12.36
C GLU A 31 6.43 -2.42 13.20
N ILE A 32 5.25 -1.96 13.63
CA ILE A 32 4.31 -2.76 14.44
C ILE A 32 3.83 -3.99 13.66
N LEU A 33 3.48 -3.79 12.38
CA LEU A 33 3.01 -4.87 11.52
C LEU A 33 4.15 -5.84 11.13
N ASN A 34 5.38 -5.37 10.98
CA ASN A 34 6.56 -6.21 10.76
C ASN A 34 6.86 -7.07 11.99
N ALA A 35 6.74 -6.54 13.21
CA ALA A 35 6.87 -7.33 14.42
C ALA A 35 5.83 -8.47 14.47
N SER A 36 4.60 -8.20 14.02
CA SER A 36 3.55 -9.22 13.92
C SER A 36 3.88 -10.29 12.88
N ILE A 37 4.39 -9.92 11.71
CA ILE A 37 4.85 -10.88 10.68
C ILE A 37 5.98 -11.75 11.21
N ASN A 38 6.96 -11.16 11.90
CA ASN A 38 8.08 -11.89 12.47
C ASN A 38 7.62 -12.91 13.52
N LYS A 39 6.67 -12.52 14.37
CA LYS A 39 6.05 -13.43 15.35
C LYS A 39 5.34 -14.60 14.66
N ILE A 40 4.49 -14.34 13.67
CA ILE A 40 3.79 -15.39 12.91
C ILE A 40 4.78 -16.32 12.20
N THR A 41 5.85 -15.76 11.65
CA THR A 41 6.91 -16.54 10.98
C THR A 41 7.66 -17.43 11.96
N ALA A 42 7.96 -16.94 13.16
CA ALA A 42 8.56 -17.73 14.22
C ALA A 42 7.64 -18.85 14.70
N GLU A 43 6.34 -18.58 14.91
CA GLU A 43 5.32 -19.59 15.25
C GLU A 43 5.26 -20.69 14.19
N TYR A 44 5.30 -20.33 12.90
CA TYR A 44 5.33 -21.30 11.79
C TYR A 44 6.59 -22.17 11.82
N HIS A 45 7.77 -21.59 12.05
CA HIS A 45 9.01 -22.37 12.15
C HIS A 45 8.99 -23.33 13.34
N GLN A 46 8.49 -22.90 14.50
CA GLN A 46 8.34 -23.77 15.67
C GLN A 46 7.40 -24.94 15.39
N MET A 47 6.26 -24.67 14.76
CA MET A 47 5.30 -25.70 14.35
C MET A 47 5.94 -26.71 13.38
N LYS A 48 6.74 -26.27 12.40
CA LYS A 48 7.46 -27.16 11.48
C LYS A 48 8.50 -28.04 12.17
N HIS A 49 9.16 -27.55 13.22
CA HIS A 49 10.03 -28.40 14.04
C HIS A 49 9.23 -29.45 14.82
N MET A 50 8.12 -29.05 15.44
CA MET A 50 7.23 -29.99 16.15
C MET A 50 6.67 -31.07 15.22
N GLU A 51 6.30 -30.71 13.99
CA GLU A 51 5.85 -31.67 12.96
C GLU A 51 6.90 -32.77 12.71
N GLN A 52 8.17 -32.39 12.56
CA GLN A 52 9.26 -33.34 12.31
C GLN A 52 9.47 -34.29 13.50
N ASP A 53 9.41 -33.77 14.72
CA ASP A 53 9.57 -34.57 15.94
C ASP A 53 8.37 -35.51 16.17
N MET A 54 7.16 -35.08 15.82
CA MET A 54 5.92 -35.83 16.06
C MET A 54 5.65 -36.89 14.97
N LEU A 55 6.10 -36.68 13.73
CA LEU A 55 6.00 -37.67 12.65
C LEU A 55 6.99 -38.83 12.79
N ALA A 56 7.92 -38.78 13.75
CA ALA A 56 8.82 -39.88 14.08
C ALA A 56 8.16 -41.01 14.92
N LYS A 57 6.86 -40.87 15.25
CA LYS A 57 6.08 -41.90 15.96
C LYS A 57 5.71 -43.07 15.03
N ASP A 58 5.62 -44.29 15.59
CA ASP A 58 5.40 -45.53 14.82
C ASP A 58 3.94 -45.78 14.38
N ASP A 59 2.95 -45.13 15.01
CA ASP A 59 1.52 -45.35 14.75
C ASP A 59 0.97 -44.45 13.62
N GLU A 60 0.32 -45.05 12.62
CA GLU A 60 -0.20 -44.33 11.44
C GLU A 60 -1.46 -43.52 11.74
N GLU A 61 -2.35 -44.01 12.61
CA GLU A 61 -3.59 -43.30 12.96
C GLU A 61 -3.28 -42.02 13.77
N GLU A 62 -2.30 -42.11 14.67
CA GLU A 62 -1.78 -40.96 15.40
C GLU A 62 -1.08 -39.96 14.45
N ARG A 63 -0.34 -40.43 13.44
CA ARG A 63 0.27 -39.57 12.41
C ARG A 63 -0.77 -38.80 11.58
N GLU A 64 -1.88 -39.43 11.21
CA GLU A 64 -2.96 -38.76 10.48
C GLU A 64 -3.63 -37.65 11.30
N LEU A 65 -3.93 -37.91 12.58
CA LEU A 65 -4.51 -36.91 13.47
C LEU A 65 -3.57 -35.70 13.62
N ILE A 66 -2.27 -35.95 13.83
CA ILE A 66 -1.24 -34.92 13.93
C ILE A 66 -1.15 -34.08 12.64
N ARG A 67 -1.19 -34.73 11.46
CA ARG A 67 -1.20 -34.01 10.18
C ARG A 67 -2.40 -33.09 10.03
N SER A 68 -3.58 -33.53 10.48
CA SER A 68 -4.80 -32.71 10.46
C SER A 68 -4.65 -31.48 11.37
N ASP A 69 -4.19 -31.66 12.60
CA ASP A 69 -4.00 -30.55 13.54
C ASP A 69 -2.96 -29.54 13.03
N ILE A 70 -1.85 -30.03 12.47
CA ILE A 70 -0.83 -29.18 11.85
C ILE A 70 -1.43 -28.39 10.69
N HIS A 71 -2.21 -29.05 9.82
CA HIS A 71 -2.86 -28.38 8.70
C HIS A 71 -3.78 -27.25 9.15
N ASP A 72 -4.56 -27.45 10.22
CA ASP A 72 -5.42 -26.42 10.79
C ASP A 72 -4.62 -25.24 11.35
N ILE A 73 -3.51 -25.51 12.05
CA ILE A 73 -2.60 -24.49 12.56
C ILE A 73 -1.96 -23.70 11.40
N GLU A 74 -1.50 -24.37 10.35
CA GLU A 74 -0.96 -23.73 9.15
C GLU A 74 -1.99 -22.78 8.52
N CYS A 75 -3.21 -23.26 8.31
CA CYS A 75 -4.30 -22.45 7.77
C CYS A 75 -4.52 -21.18 8.59
N GLN A 76 -4.50 -21.29 9.93
CA GLN A 76 -4.65 -20.15 10.83
C GLN A 76 -3.47 -19.17 10.73
N LEU A 77 -2.23 -19.67 10.66
CA LEU A 77 -1.03 -18.82 10.53
C LEU A 77 -1.01 -18.09 9.20
N TYR A 78 -1.38 -18.75 8.10
CA TYR A 78 -1.52 -18.12 6.79
C TYR A 78 -2.61 -17.04 6.78
N SER A 79 -3.77 -17.33 7.39
CA SER A 79 -4.84 -16.34 7.52
C SER A 79 -4.39 -15.11 8.32
N LYS A 80 -3.70 -15.30 9.45
CA LYS A 80 -3.13 -14.18 10.23
C LYS A 80 -2.13 -13.37 9.39
N LYS A 81 -1.22 -14.03 8.68
CA LYS A 81 -0.21 -13.37 7.82
C LYS A 81 -0.88 -12.56 6.71
N GLN A 82 -1.91 -13.11 6.08
CA GLN A 82 -2.72 -12.43 5.08
C GLN A 82 -3.34 -11.16 5.65
N THR A 83 -4.05 -11.25 6.78
CA THR A 83 -4.67 -10.09 7.45
C THR A 83 -3.64 -8.98 7.71
N VAL A 84 -2.44 -9.33 8.17
CA VAL A 84 -1.39 -8.33 8.41
C VAL A 84 -0.99 -7.63 7.11
N TYR A 85 -0.82 -8.35 5.99
CA TYR A 85 -0.51 -7.69 4.71
C TYR A 85 -1.66 -6.87 4.15
N GLU A 86 -2.90 -7.30 4.32
CA GLU A 86 -4.09 -6.51 3.98
C GLU A 86 -4.11 -5.18 4.75
N MET A 87 -3.84 -5.24 6.05
CA MET A 87 -3.70 -4.04 6.89
C MET A 87 -2.57 -3.14 6.39
N LYS A 88 -1.39 -3.68 6.09
CA LYS A 88 -0.26 -2.90 5.54
C LYS A 88 -0.64 -2.15 4.26
N ILE A 89 -1.32 -2.81 3.34
CA ILE A 89 -1.79 -2.21 2.08
C ILE A 89 -2.83 -1.11 2.35
N MET A 90 -3.81 -1.37 3.22
CA MET A 90 -4.84 -0.40 3.57
C MET A 90 -4.26 0.85 4.25
N PHE A 91 -3.32 0.68 5.18
CA PHE A 91 -2.66 1.77 5.88
C PHE A 91 -1.83 2.61 4.92
N LEU A 92 -0.99 1.97 4.09
CA LEU A 92 -0.20 2.68 3.09
C LEU A 92 -1.08 3.55 2.17
N PHE A 93 -2.19 2.99 1.67
CA PHE A 93 -3.13 3.76 0.86
C PHE A 93 -3.70 4.97 1.63
N LYS A 94 -4.06 4.77 2.91
CA LYS A 94 -4.62 5.85 3.74
C LYS A 94 -3.61 6.96 4.01
N GLU A 95 -2.36 6.63 4.25
CA GLU A 95 -1.28 7.60 4.46
C GLU A 95 -1.05 8.44 3.20
N ILE A 96 -1.03 7.81 2.03
CA ILE A 96 -0.88 8.50 0.75
C ILE A 96 -2.08 9.41 0.48
N GLU A 97 -3.30 8.94 0.71
CA GLU A 97 -4.50 9.75 0.57
C GLU A 97 -4.42 11.00 1.47
N THR A 98 -3.98 10.82 2.72
CA THR A 98 -3.79 11.91 3.67
C THR A 98 -2.73 12.90 3.18
N CYS A 99 -1.60 12.41 2.65
CA CYS A 99 -0.55 13.27 2.08
C CYS A 99 -1.07 14.07 0.88
N ILE A 100 -1.79 13.44 -0.05
CA ILE A 100 -2.37 14.09 -1.23
C ILE A 100 -3.33 15.21 -0.80
N VAL A 101 -4.20 14.94 0.18
CA VAL A 101 -5.13 15.94 0.72
C VAL A 101 -4.38 17.13 1.33
N SER A 102 -3.36 16.87 2.14
CA SER A 102 -2.54 17.93 2.74
C SER A 102 -1.84 18.78 1.69
N ILE A 103 -1.28 18.18 0.64
CA ILE A 103 -0.65 18.88 -0.48
C ILE A 103 -1.67 19.79 -1.18
N PHE A 104 -2.88 19.29 -1.43
CA PHE A 104 -3.91 20.11 -2.07
C PHE A 104 -4.37 21.28 -1.21
N ASN A 105 -4.56 21.06 0.08
CA ASN A 105 -4.96 22.14 1.01
C ASN A 105 -3.93 23.25 1.08
N GLU A 106 -2.64 22.89 1.02
CA GLU A 106 -1.55 23.86 1.02
C GLU A 106 -1.45 24.62 -0.32
N ALA A 107 -1.76 23.97 -1.43
CA ALA A 107 -1.61 24.53 -2.77
C ALA A 107 -2.84 25.33 -3.25
N TYR A 108 -4.06 24.90 -2.89
CA TYR A 108 -5.31 25.42 -3.43
C TYR A 108 -6.36 25.59 -2.33
N TYR A 109 -6.63 26.85 -1.96
CA TYR A 109 -7.63 27.20 -0.95
C TYR A 109 -9.08 26.85 -1.37
N ASP A 110 -9.33 26.71 -2.68
CA ASP A 110 -10.63 26.39 -3.27
C ASP A 110 -10.88 24.87 -3.44
N PHE A 111 -9.97 24.01 -2.97
CA PHE A 111 -10.10 22.57 -3.14
C PHE A 111 -11.09 21.95 -2.15
N ASP A 112 -12.11 21.25 -2.67
CA ASP A 112 -13.13 20.59 -1.87
C ASP A 112 -12.68 19.17 -1.48
N ILE A 113 -12.08 19.06 -0.30
CA ILE A 113 -11.58 17.80 0.28
C ILE A 113 -12.68 16.74 0.35
N THR A 114 -13.94 17.13 0.58
CA THR A 114 -15.04 16.18 0.77
C THR A 114 -15.31 15.34 -0.47
N LYS A 115 -14.89 15.81 -1.65
CA LYS A 115 -15.07 15.13 -2.95
C LYS A 115 -13.85 14.31 -3.40
N THR A 116 -12.77 14.27 -2.64
CA THR A 116 -11.52 13.57 -2.98
C THR A 116 -11.69 12.06 -3.16
N HIS A 117 -12.66 11.45 -2.47
CA HIS A 117 -12.97 10.02 -2.65
C HIS A 117 -13.45 9.67 -4.07
N LYS A 118 -13.96 10.66 -4.84
CA LYS A 118 -14.45 10.45 -6.22
C LYS A 118 -13.30 10.64 -7.22
N GLU A 119 -12.94 9.56 -7.92
CA GLU A 119 -11.91 9.62 -8.97
C GLU A 119 -12.22 10.64 -10.05
N SER A 120 -13.47 10.68 -10.51
CA SER A 120 -13.93 11.66 -11.51
C SER A 120 -13.72 13.11 -11.06
N TYR A 121 -13.89 13.40 -9.77
CA TYR A 121 -13.62 14.74 -9.23
C TYR A 121 -12.13 15.08 -9.30
N ILE A 122 -11.27 14.17 -8.82
CA ILE A 122 -9.81 14.33 -8.87
C ILE A 122 -9.32 14.49 -10.32
N SER A 123 -9.75 13.60 -11.23
CA SER A 123 -9.36 13.67 -12.64
C SER A 123 -9.83 14.95 -13.33
N ASN A 124 -11.04 15.42 -13.03
CA ASN A 124 -11.55 16.69 -13.57
C ASN A 124 -10.77 17.88 -13.01
N PHE A 125 -10.42 17.86 -11.72
CA PHE A 125 -9.59 18.89 -11.11
C PHE A 125 -8.23 19.00 -11.83
N TRP A 126 -7.59 17.87 -12.15
CA TRP A 126 -6.29 17.87 -12.86
C TRP A 126 -6.41 18.44 -14.27
N LYS A 127 -7.44 18.05 -15.01
CA LYS A 127 -7.73 18.60 -16.35
C LYS A 127 -7.92 20.12 -16.29
N ASN A 128 -8.68 20.61 -15.32
CA ASN A 128 -8.92 22.04 -15.13
C ASN A 128 -7.64 22.81 -14.77
N LYS A 129 -6.74 22.20 -13.99
CA LYS A 129 -5.44 22.80 -13.65
C LYS A 129 -4.36 22.56 -14.72
N LYS A 130 -4.68 21.87 -15.83
CA LYS A 130 -3.75 21.47 -16.91
C LYS A 130 -2.55 20.67 -16.40
N LEU A 131 -2.77 19.85 -15.38
CA LEU A 131 -1.74 19.02 -14.78
C LEU A 131 -1.70 17.66 -15.46
N ASN A 132 -0.52 17.24 -15.93
CA ASN A 132 -0.30 15.89 -16.43
C ASN A 132 0.30 15.01 -15.33
N ILE A 133 -0.58 14.36 -14.57
CA ILE A 133 -0.18 13.50 -13.44
C ILE A 133 0.11 12.06 -13.91
N GLY A 134 -0.30 11.71 -15.13
CA GLY A 134 -0.09 10.38 -15.72
C GLY A 134 1.38 9.98 -15.83
N ASP A 135 2.26 10.97 -15.99
CA ASP A 135 3.69 10.76 -16.22
C ASP A 135 4.52 10.77 -14.92
N ILE A 136 3.88 10.97 -13.76
CA ILE A 136 4.59 10.96 -12.48
C ILE A 136 5.06 9.54 -12.17
N ASN A 137 6.33 9.40 -11.82
CA ASN A 137 6.89 8.12 -11.43
C ASN A 137 6.18 7.59 -10.16
N GLY A 138 5.69 6.35 -10.23
CA GLY A 138 4.89 5.74 -9.16
C GLY A 138 3.38 6.00 -9.25
N TYR A 139 2.89 6.77 -10.24
CA TYR A 139 1.47 7.00 -10.40
C TYR A 139 0.69 5.73 -10.74
N CYS A 140 1.25 4.86 -11.59
CA CYS A 140 0.68 3.54 -11.89
C CYS A 140 0.55 2.70 -10.63
N GLU A 141 1.59 2.64 -9.79
CA GLU A 141 1.58 1.93 -8.52
C GLU A 141 0.54 2.51 -7.55
N TYR A 142 0.35 3.83 -7.52
CA TYR A 142 -0.71 4.47 -6.74
C TYR A 142 -2.10 4.03 -7.21
N LEU A 143 -2.34 3.97 -8.53
CA LEU A 143 -3.61 3.49 -9.07
C LEU A 143 -3.85 2.02 -8.73
N GLU A 144 -2.82 1.18 -8.80
CA GLU A 144 -2.91 -0.22 -8.38
C GLU A 144 -3.17 -0.35 -6.88
N LEU A 145 -2.50 0.46 -6.05
CA LEU A 145 -2.71 0.51 -4.60
C LEU A 145 -4.15 0.85 -4.24
N ARG A 146 -4.72 1.85 -4.91
CA ARG A 146 -6.12 2.22 -4.74
C ARG A 146 -7.05 1.06 -5.08
N LYS A 147 -6.80 0.38 -6.21
CA LYS A 147 -7.61 -0.78 -6.66
C LYS A 147 -7.55 -1.92 -5.64
N VAL A 148 -6.36 -2.30 -5.20
CA VAL A 148 -6.17 -3.40 -4.25
C VAL A 148 -6.72 -3.03 -2.86
N SER A 149 -6.52 -1.79 -2.39
CA SER A 149 -7.11 -1.32 -1.13
C SER A 149 -8.64 -1.36 -1.15
N ASN A 150 -9.25 -0.92 -2.26
CA ASN A 150 -10.71 -0.97 -2.42
C ASN A 150 -11.23 -2.42 -2.49
N TYR A 151 -10.50 -3.30 -3.17
CA TYR A 151 -10.81 -4.73 -3.20
C TYR A 151 -10.83 -5.31 -1.77
N ILE A 152 -9.76 -5.11 -1.00
CA ILE A 152 -9.67 -5.59 0.39
C ILE A 152 -10.81 -5.06 1.28
N LYS A 153 -11.27 -3.82 1.06
CA LYS A 153 -12.34 -3.21 1.87
C LYS A 153 -13.74 -3.73 1.57
N HIS A 154 -14.02 -4.11 0.33
CA HIS A 154 -15.39 -4.30 -0.15
C HIS A 154 -15.68 -5.71 -0.63
N GLU A 155 -14.66 -6.47 -1.02
CA GLU A 155 -14.83 -7.82 -1.51
C GLU A 155 -14.64 -8.80 -0.37
N ASN A 156 -15.70 -9.55 -0.05
CA ASN A 156 -15.64 -10.59 0.94
C ASN A 156 -14.82 -11.76 0.35
N ILE A 157 -13.56 -11.90 0.79
CA ILE A 157 -12.52 -12.82 0.28
C ILE A 157 -13.03 -14.26 0.08
N SER A 158 -14.11 -14.64 0.76
CA SER A 158 -14.85 -15.91 0.62
C SER A 158 -15.16 -16.34 -0.83
N PHE A 159 -15.30 -15.42 -1.79
CA PHE A 159 -15.61 -15.80 -3.18
C PHE A 159 -14.85 -14.95 -4.19
N PHE A 160 -13.63 -15.37 -4.55
CA PHE A 160 -13.00 -14.99 -5.81
C PHE A 160 -13.87 -15.48 -6.98
N HIS A 161 -14.89 -14.69 -7.36
CA HIS A 161 -15.63 -14.92 -8.59
C HIS A 161 -14.77 -14.41 -9.77
N GLU A 162 -14.41 -15.31 -10.68
CA GLU A 162 -13.54 -15.05 -11.83
C GLU A 162 -14.03 -13.93 -12.76
N SER A 163 -15.31 -13.56 -12.69
CA SER A 163 -15.97 -12.66 -13.64
C SER A 163 -15.94 -11.17 -13.29
N GLN A 164 -15.45 -10.76 -12.12
CA GLN A 164 -15.50 -9.34 -11.69
C GLN A 164 -14.18 -8.79 -11.14
N ASN A 165 -13.12 -9.61 -11.10
CA ASN A 165 -12.00 -9.27 -10.22
C ASN A 165 -10.96 -8.37 -10.91
N HIS A 166 -11.19 -7.05 -10.85
CA HIS A 166 -10.31 -6.02 -11.44
C HIS A 166 -8.86 -6.08 -10.95
N ILE A 167 -8.59 -6.75 -9.82
CA ILE A 167 -7.24 -6.98 -9.31
C ILE A 167 -6.42 -7.94 -10.16
N LEU A 168 -7.05 -8.81 -10.97
CA LEU A 168 -6.33 -9.75 -11.84
C LEU A 168 -5.45 -9.04 -12.89
N ASN A 169 -5.65 -7.73 -13.11
CA ASN A 169 -4.76 -6.94 -13.96
C ASN A 169 -3.46 -6.52 -13.25
N VAL A 170 -3.41 -6.60 -11.92
CA VAL A 170 -2.22 -6.33 -11.11
C VAL A 170 -1.31 -7.55 -11.15
N LYS A 171 -0.01 -7.33 -11.41
CA LYS A 171 0.92 -8.41 -11.78
C LYS A 171 1.00 -9.54 -10.75
N GLU A 172 0.92 -9.22 -9.45
CA GLU A 172 0.99 -10.20 -8.36
C GLU A 172 -0.26 -11.07 -8.25
N PHE A 173 -1.35 -10.64 -8.88
CA PHE A 173 -2.65 -11.32 -8.80
C PHE A 173 -3.10 -11.96 -10.12
N LYS A 174 -2.27 -11.92 -11.17
CA LYS A 174 -2.61 -12.47 -12.49
C LYS A 174 -2.83 -13.99 -12.51
N ASN A 175 -2.20 -14.71 -11.60
CA ASN A 175 -2.14 -16.18 -11.64
C ASN A 175 -3.14 -16.88 -10.69
N PHE A 176 -4.09 -16.16 -10.08
CA PHE A 176 -5.10 -16.74 -9.16
C PHE A 176 -6.16 -17.64 -9.81
N LYS A 177 -5.88 -18.23 -10.97
CA LYS A 177 -6.90 -18.87 -11.80
C LYS A 177 -7.33 -20.27 -11.37
N ASN A 178 -6.61 -21.01 -10.53
CA ASN A 178 -7.04 -22.35 -10.11
C ASN A 178 -6.03 -22.96 -9.12
N THR A 179 -6.42 -23.17 -7.85
CA THR A 179 -5.92 -24.25 -6.96
C THR A 179 -6.46 -24.13 -5.53
N TYR A 180 -6.47 -25.25 -4.81
CA TYR A 180 -6.88 -25.41 -3.40
C TYR A 180 -5.92 -24.74 -2.39
N LEU A 181 -4.78 -24.18 -2.82
CA LEU A 181 -3.76 -23.51 -1.99
C LEU A 181 -3.98 -21.98 -1.86
N ARG A 182 -5.24 -21.53 -1.93
CA ARG A 182 -5.58 -20.10 -2.08
C ARG A 182 -5.01 -19.20 -0.99
N ASN A 183 -4.99 -19.66 0.26
CA ASN A 183 -4.59 -18.80 1.38
C ASN A 183 -3.06 -18.54 1.40
N VAL A 184 -2.27 -19.54 1.03
CA VAL A 184 -0.80 -19.43 0.98
C VAL A 184 -0.39 -18.47 -0.15
N GLU A 185 -0.86 -18.76 -1.36
CA GLU A 185 -0.54 -18.00 -2.57
C GLU A 185 -1.02 -16.54 -2.46
N TYR A 186 -2.20 -16.32 -1.86
CA TYR A 186 -2.75 -14.97 -1.68
C TYR A 186 -1.94 -14.13 -0.68
N SER A 187 -1.53 -14.72 0.45
CA SER A 187 -0.69 -14.03 1.43
C SER A 187 0.63 -13.54 0.83
N ASP A 188 1.26 -14.36 -0.02
CA ASP A 188 2.53 -14.01 -0.66
C ASP A 188 2.34 -13.00 -1.80
N SER A 189 1.25 -13.07 -2.56
CA SER A 189 0.92 -12.03 -3.54
C SER A 189 0.71 -10.66 -2.89
N LEU A 190 0.02 -10.59 -1.75
CA LEU A 190 -0.13 -9.35 -1.01
C LEU A 190 1.22 -8.81 -0.52
N LYS A 191 2.11 -9.69 -0.03
CA LYS A 191 3.48 -9.34 0.37
C LYS A 191 4.27 -8.75 -0.79
N PHE A 192 4.31 -9.42 -1.94
CA PHE A 192 5.06 -8.97 -3.11
C PHE A 192 4.51 -7.66 -3.66
N PHE A 193 3.18 -7.53 -3.67
CA PHE A 193 2.50 -6.31 -4.06
C PHE A 193 2.90 -5.14 -3.16
N TYR A 194 2.77 -5.31 -1.84
CA TYR A 194 3.14 -4.30 -0.86
C TYR A 194 4.59 -3.85 -1.04
N ASN A 195 5.53 -4.79 -1.09
CA ASN A 195 6.97 -4.51 -1.19
C ASN A 195 7.32 -3.71 -2.46
N ARG A 196 6.64 -3.98 -3.58
CA ARG A 196 6.87 -3.21 -4.80
C ARG A 196 6.30 -1.81 -4.69
N VAL A 197 5.05 -1.70 -4.26
CA VAL A 197 4.33 -0.43 -4.27
C VAL A 197 4.93 0.52 -3.26
N SER A 198 5.17 0.09 -2.02
CA SER A 198 5.63 0.94 -0.92
C SER A 198 6.91 1.71 -1.27
N VAL A 199 7.86 1.08 -1.95
CA VAL A 199 9.13 1.68 -2.39
C VAL A 199 8.91 2.87 -3.34
N LYS A 200 7.83 2.87 -4.12
CA LYS A 200 7.53 3.92 -5.10
C LYS A 200 6.76 5.10 -4.52
N MET A 201 6.08 4.92 -3.39
CA MET A 201 5.10 5.90 -2.90
C MET A 201 5.74 7.20 -2.40
N THR A 202 6.92 7.11 -1.78
CA THR A 202 7.65 8.31 -1.35
C THR A 202 8.10 9.15 -2.54
N SER A 203 8.60 8.52 -3.61
CA SER A 203 8.99 9.22 -4.84
C SER A 203 7.77 9.86 -5.51
N PHE A 204 6.68 9.09 -5.63
CA PHE A 204 5.41 9.57 -6.18
C PHE A 204 4.91 10.82 -5.44
N LEU A 205 4.85 10.80 -4.10
CA LEU A 205 4.36 11.92 -3.31
C LEU A 205 5.24 13.17 -3.42
N ASN A 206 6.56 12.99 -3.50
CA ASN A 206 7.48 14.11 -3.68
C ASN A 206 7.30 14.78 -5.05
N GLU A 207 7.31 14.00 -6.14
CA GLU A 207 7.12 14.53 -7.49
C GLU A 207 5.72 15.14 -7.66
N PHE A 208 4.69 14.48 -7.12
CA PHE A 208 3.33 15.00 -7.06
C PHE A 208 3.27 16.33 -6.34
N GLY A 209 3.82 16.41 -5.12
CA GLY A 209 3.85 17.64 -4.32
C GLY A 209 4.53 18.79 -5.04
N GLU A 210 5.68 18.54 -5.66
CA GLU A 210 6.41 19.55 -6.43
C GLU A 210 5.60 20.09 -7.61
N ILE A 211 4.99 19.21 -8.40
CA ILE A 211 4.18 19.59 -9.56
C ILE A 211 2.98 20.44 -9.12
N ILE A 212 2.31 20.03 -8.04
CA ILE A 212 1.15 20.74 -7.51
C ILE A 212 1.54 22.13 -6.99
N ILE A 213 2.60 22.23 -6.17
CA ILE A 213 3.03 23.50 -5.59
C ILE A 213 3.53 24.46 -6.68
N LYS A 214 4.38 24.00 -7.60
CA LYS A 214 4.85 24.81 -8.74
C LYS A 214 3.69 25.38 -9.55
N ASN A 215 2.70 24.55 -9.88
CA ASN A 215 1.52 25.00 -10.61
C ASN A 215 0.72 26.07 -9.85
N ALA A 216 0.60 25.93 -8.53
CA ALA A 216 -0.11 26.90 -7.70
C ALA A 216 0.62 28.25 -7.63
N PHE A 217 1.96 28.25 -7.57
CA PHE A 217 2.77 29.48 -7.54
C PHE A 217 2.80 30.20 -8.88
N VAL A 218 3.03 29.49 -10.00
CA VAL A 218 3.03 30.11 -11.34
C VAL A 218 1.71 30.86 -11.61
N LYS A 219 0.58 30.28 -11.21
CA LYS A 219 -0.72 30.95 -11.37
C LYS A 219 -0.92 32.15 -10.45
N LYS A 220 -0.24 32.24 -9.30
CA LYS A 220 -0.30 33.46 -8.46
C LYS A 220 0.46 34.61 -9.12
N GLU A 221 1.58 34.33 -9.77
CA GLU A 221 2.36 35.33 -10.49
C GLU A 221 1.64 35.82 -11.76
N GLU A 222 0.89 34.97 -12.46
CA GLU A 222 0.10 35.36 -13.65
C GLU A 222 -1.13 36.23 -13.31
N ASN A 223 -1.60 36.24 -12.06
CA ASN A 223 -2.79 36.97 -11.63
C ASN A 223 -2.48 38.24 -10.79
N ASN A 224 -1.21 38.55 -10.55
CA ASN A 224 -0.72 39.76 -9.88
C ASN A 224 -0.07 40.71 -10.89
#